data_AF-A0A955EAT6-F1
#
_entry.id   AF-A0A955EAT6-F1
#
_cell.length_a   1.000
_cell.length_b   1.000
_cell.length_c   1.000
_cell.angle_alpha   90.00
_cell.angle_beta   90.00
_cell.angle_gamma   90.00
#
_symmetry.space_group_name_H-M   'P 1'
#
loop_
_entity.id
_entity.type
_entity.pdbx_description
1 polymer ?
#
loop_
_entity_poly.entity_id
_entity_poly.type
_entity_poly.pdbx_seq_one_letter_code
_entity_poly.pdbx_strand_id
1 'polypeptide(L)'
;MIDTDRRFQLTTDMTPTGDQPAAIEALVKGVNAAAPHQVLLGATGTGKTFTMAQVIQRTQKPTLILSHNKTLAAKQYQNVRAPCPQKAYTYVVADYDKNKPDADTPQRHIYI
;
A
#
# COMPACT_ATOMS: atom_id res chain seq x y z
N MET A 1 -6.30 -16.12 -25.98
CA MET A 1 -5.59 -16.77 -24.85
C MET A 1 -5.86 -15.92 -23.63
N ILE A 2 -6.70 -16.39 -22.70
CA ILE A 2 -6.99 -15.65 -21.46
C ILE A 2 -5.86 -15.95 -20.49
N ASP A 3 -5.18 -14.92 -20.00
CA ASP A 3 -4.10 -15.03 -19.03
C ASP A 3 -4.68 -15.53 -17.69
N THR A 4 -4.46 -16.81 -17.37
CA THR A 4 -4.99 -17.47 -16.18
C THR A 4 -4.09 -17.31 -14.95
N ASP A 5 -2.91 -16.70 -15.09
CA ASP A 5 -1.97 -16.58 -13.98
C ASP A 5 -2.30 -15.35 -13.14
N ARG A 6 -2.97 -15.55 -12.00
CA ARG A 6 -3.31 -14.46 -11.07
C ARG A 6 -2.14 -14.02 -10.18
N ARG A 7 -0.92 -14.55 -10.37
CA ARG A 7 0.22 -14.23 -9.52
C ARG A 7 0.71 -12.79 -9.69
N PHE A 8 0.97 -12.12 -8.57
CA PHE A 8 1.62 -10.81 -8.54
C PHE A 8 3.08 -10.98 -8.97
N GLN A 9 3.50 -10.26 -10.02
CA GLN A 9 4.87 -10.26 -10.52
C GLN A 9 5.37 -8.83 -10.64
N LEU A 10 6.50 -8.54 -10.01
CA LEU A 10 7.19 -7.27 -9.95
C LEU A 10 8.19 -7.21 -11.11
N THR A 11 7.85 -6.46 -12.14
CA THR A 11 8.72 -6.09 -13.25
C THR A 11 9.56 -4.89 -12.85
N THR A 12 10.85 -5.10 -12.62
CA THR A 12 11.78 -4.05 -12.18
C THR A 12 13.22 -4.48 -12.43
N ASP A 13 14.07 -3.52 -12.79
CA ASP A 13 15.52 -3.73 -12.91
C ASP A 13 16.23 -3.62 -11.54
N MET A 14 15.50 -3.24 -10.49
CA MET A 14 16.04 -3.09 -9.14
C MET A 14 16.19 -4.44 -8.46
N THR A 15 17.36 -4.68 -7.88
CA THR A 15 17.61 -5.82 -6.99
C THR A 15 17.61 -5.36 -5.53
N PRO A 16 17.15 -6.19 -4.58
CA PRO A 16 17.27 -5.87 -3.16
C PRO A 16 18.72 -5.65 -2.74
N THR A 17 19.01 -4.55 -2.05
CA THR A 17 20.36 -4.14 -1.63
C THR A 17 20.42 -3.75 -0.15
N GLY A 18 21.61 -3.72 0.43
CA GLY A 18 21.81 -3.40 1.85
C GLY A 18 21.04 -4.38 2.75
N ASP A 19 20.26 -3.84 3.69
CA ASP A 19 19.46 -4.64 4.64
C ASP A 19 18.14 -5.15 4.06
N GLN A 20 17.78 -4.75 2.82
CA GLN A 20 16.51 -5.14 2.20
C GLN A 20 16.33 -6.67 2.07
N PRO A 21 17.33 -7.47 1.64
CA PRO A 21 17.14 -8.93 1.50
C PRO A 21 16.72 -9.58 2.82
N ALA A 22 17.42 -9.26 3.91
CA ALA A 22 17.13 -9.81 5.24
C ALA A 22 15.75 -9.35 5.75
N ALA A 23 15.39 -8.07 5.56
CA ALA A 23 14.08 -7.56 5.93
C ALA A 23 12.95 -8.25 5.16
N ILE A 24 13.13 -8.48 3.84
CA ILE A 24 12.16 -9.21 3.01
C ILE A 24 11.99 -10.63 3.52
N GLU A 25 13.07 -11.35 3.79
CA GLU A 25 13.01 -12.72 4.29
C GLU A 25 12.30 -12.83 5.64
N ALA A 26 12.63 -11.96 6.58
CA ALA A 26 11.99 -11.93 7.89
C ALA A 26 10.47 -11.70 7.77
N LEU A 27 10.06 -10.71 6.97
CA LEU A 27 8.65 -10.40 6.75
C LEU A 27 7.90 -11.54 6.06
N VAL A 28 8.49 -12.14 5.01
CA VAL A 28 7.90 -13.30 4.31
C VAL A 28 7.72 -14.47 5.26
N LYS A 29 8.73 -14.78 6.09
CA LYS A 29 8.64 -15.83 7.10
C LYS A 29 7.51 -15.58 8.07
N GLY A 30 7.38 -14.36 8.59
CA GLY A 30 6.30 -14.01 9.51
C GLY A 30 4.91 -14.09 8.86
N VAL A 31 4.77 -13.65 7.60
CA VAL A 31 3.50 -13.75 6.87
C VAL A 31 3.10 -15.21 6.64
N ASN A 32 4.07 -16.06 6.27
CA ASN A 32 3.83 -17.48 6.05
C ASN A 32 3.55 -18.24 7.36
N ALA A 33 4.10 -17.78 8.48
CA ALA A 33 3.79 -18.26 9.82
C ALA A 33 2.48 -17.68 10.41
N ALA A 34 1.73 -16.88 9.63
CA ALA A 34 0.52 -16.20 10.08
C ALA A 34 0.73 -15.33 11.34
N ALA A 35 1.90 -14.72 11.48
CA ALA A 35 2.17 -13.77 12.57
C ALA A 35 1.16 -12.60 12.49
N PRO A 36 0.49 -12.25 13.60
CA PRO A 36 -0.61 -11.28 13.58
C PRO A 36 -0.13 -9.86 13.26
N HIS A 37 1.06 -9.49 13.73
CA HIS A 37 1.62 -8.16 13.57
C HIS A 37 3.12 -8.22 13.27
N GLN A 38 3.57 -7.37 12.35
CA GLN A 38 4.98 -7.21 11.99
C GLN A 38 5.24 -5.74 11.66
N VAL A 39 6.46 -5.27 11.94
CA VAL A 39 6.87 -3.88 11.69
C VAL A 39 8.14 -3.88 10.84
N LEU A 40 8.08 -3.19 9.70
CA LEU A 40 9.26 -2.88 8.90
C LEU A 40 9.83 -1.54 9.38
N LEU A 41 10.87 -1.60 10.21
CA LEU A 41 11.63 -0.40 10.58
C LEU A 41 12.59 -0.06 9.44
N GLY A 42 12.40 1.09 8.79
CA GLY A 42 13.28 1.53 7.72
C GLY A 42 13.34 3.05 7.62
N ALA A 43 14.54 3.59 7.44
CA ALA A 43 14.75 5.02 7.25
C ALA A 43 14.07 5.55 5.97
N THR A 44 13.87 6.86 5.87
CA THR A 44 13.35 7.49 4.64
C THR A 44 14.36 7.28 3.50
N GLY A 45 13.88 6.98 2.30
CA GLY A 45 14.74 6.75 1.13
C GLY A 45 15.26 5.32 0.97
N THR A 46 15.09 4.42 1.95
CA THR A 46 15.61 3.03 1.88
C THR A 46 14.77 2.08 1.02
N GLY A 47 13.80 2.59 0.26
CA GLY A 47 13.01 1.75 -0.65
C GLY A 47 11.94 0.87 0.02
N LYS A 48 11.35 1.30 1.15
CA LYS A 48 10.30 0.52 1.87
C LYS A 48 9.17 0.00 0.96
N THR A 49 8.74 0.78 -0.03
CA THR A 49 7.70 0.36 -1.00
C THR A 49 8.17 -0.84 -1.82
N PHE A 50 9.41 -0.83 -2.29
CA PHE A 50 10.01 -1.93 -3.03
C PHE A 50 10.17 -3.18 -2.16
N THR A 51 10.62 -3.01 -0.92
CA THR A 51 10.68 -4.09 0.09
C THR A 51 9.31 -4.74 0.26
N MET A 52 8.25 -3.95 0.45
CA MET A 52 6.88 -4.49 0.60
C MET A 52 6.37 -5.15 -0.68
N ALA A 53 6.67 -4.60 -1.87
CA ALA A 53 6.28 -5.20 -3.14
C ALA A 53 6.93 -6.58 -3.35
N GLN A 54 8.19 -6.75 -2.93
CA GLN A 54 8.87 -8.05 -2.93
C GLN A 54 8.21 -9.04 -1.95
N VAL A 55 7.78 -8.58 -0.76
CA VAL A 55 7.04 -9.42 0.19
C VAL A 55 5.71 -9.89 -0.40
N ILE A 56 4.96 -8.99 -1.03
CA ILE A 56 3.68 -9.31 -1.70
C ILE A 56 3.90 -10.34 -2.82
N GLN A 57 4.93 -10.15 -3.65
CA GLN A 57 5.31 -11.12 -4.69
C GLN A 57 5.67 -12.48 -4.11
N ARG A 58 6.43 -12.56 -3.01
CA ARG A 58 6.85 -13.85 -2.46
C ARG A 58 5.73 -14.58 -1.74
N THR A 59 4.78 -13.85 -1.17
CA THR A 59 3.68 -14.43 -0.36
C THR A 59 2.41 -14.67 -1.17
N GLN A 60 2.23 -13.98 -2.30
CA GLN A 60 1.06 -14.08 -3.19
C GLN A 60 -0.28 -13.91 -2.47
N LYS A 61 -0.29 -13.15 -1.36
CA LYS A 61 -1.52 -12.88 -0.61
C LYS A 61 -2.22 -11.63 -1.14
N PRO A 62 -3.57 -11.65 -1.26
CA PRO A 62 -4.34 -10.42 -1.45
C PRO A 62 -3.97 -9.40 -0.38
N THR A 63 -3.59 -8.19 -0.80
CA THR A 63 -3.01 -7.18 0.09
C THR A 63 -3.76 -5.86 -0.02
N LEU A 64 -4.10 -5.29 1.13
CA LEU A 64 -4.65 -3.94 1.26
C LEU A 64 -3.55 -3.02 1.77
N ILE A 65 -3.26 -1.94 1.03
CA ILE A 65 -2.31 -0.90 1.43
C ILE A 65 -3.11 0.30 1.92
N LEU A 66 -2.93 0.65 3.19
CA LEU A 66 -3.57 1.81 3.82
C LEU A 66 -2.58 2.97 3.90
N SER A 67 -3.07 4.18 3.60
CA SER A 67 -2.30 5.41 3.69
C SER A 67 -3.12 6.50 4.35
N HIS A 68 -2.49 7.24 5.26
CA HIS A 68 -3.08 8.35 6.01
C HIS A 68 -3.47 9.58 5.17
N ASN A 69 -3.06 9.66 3.89
CA ASN A 69 -3.38 10.80 3.02
C ASN A 69 -3.55 10.34 1.56
N LYS A 70 -4.53 10.94 0.87
CA LYS A 70 -4.83 10.79 -0.56
C LYS A 70 -3.59 10.94 -1.46
N THR A 71 -2.75 11.95 -1.23
CA THR A 71 -1.55 12.17 -2.08
C THR A 71 -0.55 11.02 -1.96
N LEU A 72 -0.31 10.55 -0.73
CA LEU A 72 0.59 9.41 -0.51
C LEU A 72 -0.04 8.10 -1.03
N ALA A 73 -1.36 7.94 -0.88
CA ALA A 73 -2.08 6.78 -1.40
C ALA A 73 -1.94 6.68 -2.92
N ALA A 74 -2.14 7.79 -3.64
CA ALA A 74 -1.94 7.86 -5.09
C ALA A 74 -0.51 7.50 -5.49
N LYS A 75 0.49 8.04 -4.77
CA LYS A 75 1.91 7.73 -5.02
C LYS A 75 2.23 6.25 -4.78
N GLN A 76 1.72 5.66 -3.70
CA GLN A 76 1.88 4.24 -3.41
C GLN A 76 1.22 3.36 -4.47
N TYR A 77 0.00 3.71 -4.90
CA TYR A 77 -0.71 3.02 -5.96
C TYR A 77 0.11 3.01 -7.26
N GLN A 78 0.65 4.15 -7.69
CA GLN A 78 1.50 4.24 -8.87
C GLN A 78 2.76 3.36 -8.73
N ASN A 79 3.43 3.43 -7.58
CA ASN A 79 4.65 2.65 -7.32
C ASN A 79 4.44 1.13 -7.33
N VAL A 80 3.22 0.66 -7.01
CA VAL A 80 2.89 -0.77 -6.99
C VAL A 80 2.29 -1.23 -8.32
N ARG A 81 1.50 -0.38 -8.99
CA ARG A 81 0.88 -0.69 -10.28
C ARG A 81 1.86 -0.66 -11.44
N ALA A 82 2.74 0.35 -11.49
CA ALA A 82 3.69 0.52 -12.60
C ALA A 82 4.55 -0.74 -12.86
N PRO A 83 5.14 -1.40 -11.84
CA PRO A 83 5.91 -2.62 -12.05
C PRO A 83 5.03 -3.87 -12.25
N CYS A 84 3.70 -3.79 -12.28
CA CYS A 84 2.85 -4.96 -12.50
C CYS A 84 1.56 -4.55 -13.25
N PRO A 85 1.64 -4.26 -14.56
CA PRO A 85 0.54 -3.64 -15.30
C PRO A 85 -0.68 -4.57 -15.55
N GLN A 86 -0.52 -5.88 -15.41
CA GLN A 86 -1.53 -6.87 -15.82
C GLN A 86 -2.54 -7.29 -14.73
N LYS A 87 -2.58 -6.63 -13.56
CA LYS A 87 -3.42 -7.08 -12.42
C LYS A 87 -4.50 -6.07 -12.00
N ALA A 88 -5.52 -6.58 -11.32
CA ALA A 88 -6.65 -5.81 -10.81
C ALA A 88 -6.22 -5.01 -9.56
N TYR A 89 -5.67 -3.82 -9.78
CA TYR A 89 -5.48 -2.85 -8.71
C TYR A 89 -6.76 -2.06 -8.50
N THR A 90 -7.25 -2.03 -7.28
CA THR A 90 -8.35 -1.15 -6.89
C THR A 90 -7.80 -0.04 -6.03
N TYR A 91 -7.93 1.20 -6.51
CA TYR A 91 -7.62 2.40 -5.72
C TYR A 91 -8.94 2.97 -5.20
N VAL A 92 -9.11 2.93 -3.88
CA VAL A 92 -10.30 3.47 -3.23
C VAL A 92 -9.87 4.65 -2.36
N VAL A 93 -10.42 5.82 -2.63
CA VAL A 93 -10.30 7.01 -1.79
C VAL A 93 -11.69 7.52 -1.49
N ALA A 94 -11.88 8.03 -0.28
CA ALA A 94 -13.13 8.66 0.09
C ALA A 94 -13.36 9.90 -0.78
N ASP A 95 -14.38 9.84 -1.64
CA ASP A 95 -14.82 10.94 -2.49
C ASP A 95 -15.76 11.86 -1.72
N TYR A 96 -15.19 12.54 -0.73
CA TYR A 96 -15.83 13.65 -0.05
C TYR A 96 -15.11 14.91 -0.47
N ASP A 97 -15.58 15.53 -1.54
CA ASP A 97 -15.00 16.77 -2.05
C ASP A 97 -15.27 17.95 -1.09
N LYS A 98 -16.35 17.87 -0.29
CA LYS A 98 -16.73 18.87 0.71
C LYS A 98 -17.49 18.26 1.89
N ASN A 99 -16.82 17.48 2.74
CA ASN A 99 -17.35 17.27 4.09
C ASN A 99 -17.03 18.50 4.93
N LYS A 100 -17.87 19.53 4.84
CA LYS A 100 -18.27 20.17 6.09
C LYS A 100 -19.01 19.05 6.83
N PRO A 101 -18.49 18.49 7.93
CA PRO A 101 -19.41 17.79 8.81
C PRO A 101 -20.52 18.81 9.10
N ASP A 102 -21.78 18.39 9.01
CA ASP A 102 -22.88 19.15 9.59
C ASP A 102 -22.64 19.21 11.10
N ALA A 103 -21.68 20.05 11.48
CA ALA A 103 -21.51 20.51 12.82
C ALA A 103 -22.59 21.55 12.98
N ASP A 104 -23.78 21.08 13.38
CA ASP A 104 -24.69 21.85 14.19
C ASP A 104 -23.83 22.50 15.29
N THR A 105 -23.42 23.74 15.03
CA THR A 105 -22.80 24.60 16.02
C THR A 105 -23.93 25.52 16.43
N PRO A 106 -24.75 25.19 17.45
CA PRO A 106 -25.79 26.07 17.93
C PRO A 106 -25.14 27.21 18.73
N GLN A 107 -24.44 28.11 18.03
CA GLN A 107 -23.99 29.38 18.56
C GLN A 107 -23.97 30.40 17.43
N ARG A 108 -25.16 30.88 17.06
CA ARG A 108 -25.42 32.32 16.90
C ARG A 108 -26.92 32.55 16.81
N HIS A 109 -27.35 33.35 17.76
CA HIS A 109 -28.70 33.80 18.00
C HIS A 109 -29.33 34.44 16.75
N ILE A 110 -30.63 34.17 16.62
CA ILE A 110 -31.73 34.85 15.93
C ILE A 110 -31.52 36.37 15.67
N TYR A 111 -32.17 36.85 14.60
CA TYR A 111 -32.43 38.22 14.05
C TYR A 111 -31.61 38.51 12.77
N ILE A 112 -32.17 38.79 11.59
CA ILE A 112 -33.50 39.22 11.09
C ILE A 112 -33.78 38.49 9.77
#